data_AF-A0A919HXB5-F1
#
_entry.id   AF-A0A919HXB5-F1
#
_cell.length_a   1.000
_cell.length_b   1.000
_cell.length_c   1.000
_cell.angle_alpha   90.00
_cell.angle_beta   90.00
_cell.angle_gamma   90.00
#
_symmetry.space_group_name_H-M   'P 1'
#
loop_
_entity.id
_entity.type
_entity.pdbx_description
1 polymer ?
#
loop_
_entity_poly.entity_id
_entity_poly.type
_entity_poly.pdbx_seq_one_letter_code
_entity_poly.pdbx_strand_id
1 'polypeptide(L)'
;MISDWLAAKLSGELAVDPSNAGTTGMLDLFSRDWRPALLDMAGLRADMLSPVKETGTLLGAVTEAAAQQSGLRAGTPVVMGGGDVQLGCRALGWCAPGKPRYSAALSGSRWSTCRRCVPIRR
;
A
#
# COMPACT_ATOMS: atom_id res chain seq x y z
N MET A 1 -0.97 -7.07 3.88
CA MET A 1 -0.68 -8.12 2.88
C MET A 1 0.62 -8.84 3.23
N ILE A 2 0.93 -9.97 2.57
CA ILE A 2 2.17 -10.73 2.84
C ILE A 2 3.45 -9.89 2.60
N SER A 3 3.40 -8.97 1.63
CA SER A 3 4.47 -7.99 1.36
C SER A 3 4.77 -7.12 2.57
N ASP A 4 3.72 -6.63 3.23
CA ASP A 4 3.83 -5.68 4.34
C ASP A 4 4.33 -6.38 5.60
N TRP A 5 3.86 -7.62 5.82
CA TRP A 5 4.40 -8.49 6.86
C TRP A 5 5.90 -8.76 6.65
N LEU A 6 6.31 -9.08 5.43
CA LEU A 6 7.72 -9.31 5.12
C LEU A 6 8.56 -8.04 5.35
N ALA A 7 8.06 -6.88 4.91
CA ALA A 7 8.72 -5.59 5.16
C ALA A 7 8.92 -5.36 6.66
N ALA A 8 7.89 -5.60 7.48
CA ALA A 8 7.99 -5.49 8.94
C ALA A 8 8.95 -6.51 9.56
N LYS A 9 9.01 -7.74 9.03
CA LYS A 9 10.00 -8.73 9.47
C LYS A 9 11.44 -8.31 9.16
N LEU A 10 11.65 -7.61 8.04
CA LEU A 10 12.97 -7.13 7.63
C LEU A 10 13.40 -5.88 8.41
N SER A 11 12.52 -4.88 8.51
CA SER A 11 12.84 -3.56 9.09
C SER A 11 12.52 -3.42 10.58
N GLY A 12 11.67 -4.28 11.13
CA GLY A 12 11.09 -4.13 12.46
C GLY A 12 9.93 -3.13 12.53
N GLU A 13 9.54 -2.53 11.40
CA GLU A 13 8.49 -1.50 11.36
C GLU A 13 7.20 -2.01 10.73
N LEU A 14 6.09 -1.93 11.47
CA LEU A 14 4.76 -2.20 10.94
C LEU A 14 4.30 -1.03 10.08
N ALA A 15 3.93 -1.32 8.83
CA ALA A 15 3.36 -0.35 7.92
C ALA A 15 2.45 -1.05 6.92
N VAL A 16 1.56 -0.30 6.27
CA VAL A 16 0.78 -0.75 5.11
C VAL A 16 0.68 0.39 4.10
N ASP A 17 0.69 0.08 2.80
CA ASP A 17 0.51 1.11 1.78
C ASP A 17 -0.99 1.39 1.52
N PRO A 18 -1.36 2.59 1.06
CA PRO A 18 -2.75 2.96 0.81
C PRO A 18 -3.48 2.07 -0.21
N SER A 19 -2.78 1.45 -1.16
CA SER A 19 -3.40 0.55 -2.14
C SER A 19 -3.89 -0.73 -1.45
N ASN A 20 -3.04 -1.33 -0.61
CA ASN A 20 -3.38 -2.51 0.16
C ASN A 20 -4.35 -2.18 1.31
N ALA A 21 -4.17 -1.06 2.00
CA ALA A 21 -5.08 -0.61 3.05
C ALA A 21 -6.49 -0.34 2.50
N GLY A 22 -6.60 0.19 1.28
CA GLY A 22 -7.87 0.44 0.62
C GLY A 22 -8.72 -0.81 0.36
N THR A 23 -8.09 -1.98 0.17
CA THR A 23 -8.84 -3.24 -0.07
C THR A 23 -9.57 -3.75 1.17
N THR A 24 -9.21 -3.24 2.35
CA THR A 24 -9.91 -3.55 3.61
C THR A 24 -11.29 -2.90 3.71
N GLY A 25 -11.55 -1.87 2.91
CA GLY A 25 -12.78 -1.08 2.98
C GLY A 25 -12.86 -0.12 4.17
N MET A 26 -11.78 0.03 4.96
CA MET A 26 -11.76 0.87 6.18
C MET A 26 -10.93 2.17 6.04
N LEU A 27 -10.28 2.36 4.89
CA LEU A 27 -9.45 3.53 4.60
C LEU A 27 -10.30 4.69 4.08
N ASP A 28 -10.05 5.90 4.58
CA ASP A 28 -10.56 7.13 3.97
C ASP A 28 -9.69 7.53 2.77
N LEU A 29 -10.30 7.63 1.58
CA LEU A 29 -9.56 7.83 0.33
C LEU A 29 -8.96 9.24 0.17
N PHE A 30 -9.41 10.22 0.97
CA PHE A 30 -8.96 11.60 0.87
C PHE A 30 -7.78 11.86 1.82
N SER A 31 -7.94 11.52 3.09
CA SER A 31 -6.88 11.57 4.10
C SER A 31 -5.84 10.48 3.92
N ARG A 32 -6.18 9.39 3.22
CA ARG A 32 -5.33 8.21 2.99
C ARG A 32 -4.90 7.55 4.30
N ASP A 33 -5.77 7.59 5.30
CA ASP A 33 -5.58 6.98 6.59
C ASP A 33 -6.85 6.23 7.05
N TRP A 34 -6.74 5.48 8.12
CA TRP A 34 -7.85 4.71 8.67
C TRP A 34 -9.00 5.62 9.08
N ARG A 35 -10.23 5.25 8.71
CA ARG A 35 -11.44 6.01 9.05
C ARG A 35 -12.02 5.49 10.37
N PRO A 36 -11.99 6.25 11.48
CA PRO A 36 -12.42 5.76 12.80
C PRO A 36 -13.84 5.20 12.79
N ALA A 37 -14.78 5.90 12.14
CA ALA A 37 -16.17 5.45 12.04
C ALA A 37 -16.32 4.06 11.36
N LEU A 38 -15.44 3.69 10.41
CA LEU A 38 -15.48 2.38 9.78
C LEU A 38 -14.88 1.28 10.67
N LEU A 39 -13.85 1.64 11.45
CA LEU A 39 -13.28 0.74 12.46
C LEU A 39 -14.27 0.45 13.58
N ASP A 40 -14.96 1.48 14.07
CA ASP A 40 -15.99 1.35 15.10
C ASP A 40 -17.15 0.46 14.62
N MET A 41 -17.60 0.64 13.37
CA MET A 41 -18.62 -0.22 12.76
C MET A 41 -18.19 -1.68 12.65
N ALA A 42 -16.90 -1.94 12.42
CA ALA A 42 -16.33 -3.28 12.36
C ALA A 42 -16.01 -3.87 13.75
N GLY A 43 -16.16 -3.09 14.83
CA GLY A 43 -15.77 -3.50 16.18
C GLY A 43 -14.26 -3.63 16.37
N LEU A 44 -13.46 -2.89 15.59
CA LEU A 44 -12.01 -2.93 15.60
C LEU A 44 -11.43 -1.71 16.31
N ARG A 45 -10.37 -1.94 17.08
CA ARG A 45 -9.57 -0.84 17.64
C ARG A 45 -8.57 -0.32 16.61
N ALA A 46 -8.38 0.99 16.59
CA ALA A 46 -7.42 1.63 15.67
C ALA A 46 -5.96 1.17 15.89
N ASP A 47 -5.60 0.79 17.12
CA ASP A 47 -4.26 0.31 17.48
C ASP A 47 -3.93 -1.09 16.94
N MET A 48 -4.91 -1.84 16.44
CA MET A 48 -4.68 -3.14 15.83
C MET A 48 -4.21 -3.08 14.38
N LEU A 49 -4.43 -1.94 13.71
CA LEU A 49 -4.05 -1.78 12.32
C LEU A 49 -2.67 -1.15 12.20
N SER A 50 -1.87 -1.65 11.25
CA SER A 50 -0.57 -1.05 10.94
C SER A 50 -0.76 0.40 10.49
N PRO A 51 0.16 1.31 10.88
CA PRO A 51 0.18 2.67 10.34
C PRO A 51 0.22 2.69 8.82
N VAL A 52 -0.54 3.60 8.21
CA VAL A 52 -0.52 3.77 6.75
C VAL A 52 0.69 4.61 6.35
N LYS A 53 1.49 4.11 5.41
CA LYS A 53 2.66 4.82 4.87
C LYS A 53 2.67 4.82 3.35
N GLU A 54 3.03 5.94 2.76
CA GLU A 54 3.05 6.08 1.31
C GLU A 54 4.06 5.12 0.65
N THR A 55 3.70 4.59 -0.52
CA THR A 55 4.61 3.84 -1.38
C THR A 55 5.87 4.65 -1.66
N GLY A 56 7.05 4.04 -1.52
CA GLY A 56 8.34 4.71 -1.65
C GLY A 56 8.90 5.30 -0.35
N THR A 57 8.16 5.22 0.77
CA THR A 57 8.64 5.64 2.09
C THR A 57 9.68 4.66 2.62
N LEU A 58 10.80 5.17 3.12
CA LEU A 58 11.79 4.35 3.83
C LEU A 58 11.20 3.88 5.17
N LEU A 59 11.14 2.56 5.37
CA LEU A 59 10.67 1.94 6.63
C LEU A 59 11.83 1.71 7.61
N GLY A 60 13.05 1.66 7.10
CA GLY A 60 14.24 1.39 7.87
C GLY A 60 15.22 0.57 7.08
N ALA A 61 15.92 -0.32 7.75
CA ALA A 61 16.90 -1.19 7.13
C ALA A 61 16.77 -2.63 7.63
N VAL A 62 17.26 -3.58 6.83
CA VAL A 62 17.34 -4.99 7.21
C VAL A 62 18.08 -5.10 8.54
N THR A 63 17.39 -5.63 9.56
CA THR A 63 17.96 -5.86 10.89
C THR A 63 18.98 -7.00 10.86
N GLU A 64 19.87 -7.06 11.86
CA GLU A 64 20.83 -8.17 12.00
C GLU A 64 20.13 -9.53 12.10
N ALA A 65 19.04 -9.61 12.86
CA ALA A 65 18.26 -10.84 12.99
C ALA A 65 17.64 -11.26 11.64
N ALA A 66 17.11 -10.30 10.88
CA ALA A 66 16.57 -10.57 9.55
C ALA A 66 17.65 -10.95 8.53
N ALA A 67 18.84 -10.34 8.60
CA ALA A 67 20.00 -10.66 7.77
C ALA A 67 20.42 -12.13 7.97
N GLN A 68 20.50 -12.58 9.22
CA GLN A 68 20.84 -13.98 9.54
C GLN A 68 19.82 -14.99 8.99
N GLN A 69 18.53 -14.63 8.96
CA GLN A 69 17.45 -15.52 8.49
C GLN A 69 17.30 -15.54 6.96
N SER A 70 17.60 -14.41 6.29
CA SER A 70 17.31 -14.21 4.87
C SER A 70 18.55 -14.26 3.96
N GLY A 71 19.76 -14.11 4.53
CA GLY A 71 21.00 -13.92 3.78
C GLY A 71 21.16 -12.52 3.18
N LEU A 72 20.23 -11.60 3.42
CA LEU A 72 20.35 -10.20 3.01
C LEU A 72 21.40 -9.48 3.87
N ARG A 73 22.04 -8.47 3.29
CA ARG A 73 23.01 -7.63 4.02
C ARG A 73 22.28 -6.76 5.06
N ALA A 74 22.70 -6.85 6.32
CA ALA A 74 22.24 -5.93 7.37
C ALA A 74 22.50 -4.47 6.98
N GLY A 75 21.56 -3.58 7.30
CA GLY A 75 21.61 -2.17 6.89
C GLY A 75 21.11 -1.89 5.47
N THR A 76 20.70 -2.90 4.70
CA THR A 76 20.05 -2.68 3.39
C THR A 76 18.73 -1.94 3.56
N PRO A 77 18.47 -0.84 2.84
CA PRO A 77 17.21 -0.09 2.95
C PRO A 77 15.98 -0.94 2.64
N VAL A 78 14.97 -0.85 3.50
CA VAL A 78 13.65 -1.46 3.28
C VAL A 78 12.66 -0.34 3.02
N VAL A 79 12.02 -0.37 1.85
CA VAL A 79 11.13 0.70 1.36
C VAL A 79 9.71 0.16 1.20
N MET A 80 8.72 0.96 1.57
CA MET A 80 7.31 0.62 1.42
C MET A 80 6.98 0.37 -0.06
N GLY A 81 6.46 -0.82 -0.34
CA GLY A 81 5.94 -1.18 -1.64
C GLY A 81 4.56 -0.59 -1.93
N GLY A 82 3.85 -1.22 -2.85
CA GLY A 82 2.49 -0.88 -3.23
C GLY A 82 1.77 -2.10 -3.80
N GLY A 83 0.47 -1.99 -3.99
CA GLY A 83 -0.32 -3.02 -4.66
C GLY A 83 0.24 -3.35 -6.05
N ASP A 84 0.26 -4.63 -6.40
CA ASP A 84 0.87 -5.18 -7.61
C ASP A 84 0.31 -4.54 -8.90
N VAL A 85 -1.01 -4.43 -9.02
CA VAL A 85 -1.68 -3.82 -10.17
C VAL A 85 -1.37 -2.32 -10.25
N GLN A 86 -1.36 -1.62 -9.12
CA GLN A 86 -1.08 -0.19 -9.05
C GLN A 86 0.37 0.11 -9.45
N LEU A 87 1.33 -0.67 -8.94
CA LEU A 87 2.73 -0.57 -9.32
C LEU A 87 2.95 -0.95 -10.79
N GLY A 88 2.28 -1.99 -11.28
CA GLY A 88 2.30 -2.37 -12.70
C GLY A 88 1.80 -1.25 -13.61
N CYS A 89 0.66 -0.64 -13.27
CA CYS A 89 0.13 0.52 -14.00
C CYS A 89 1.11 1.70 -13.98
N ARG A 90 1.77 1.94 -12.83
CA ARG A 90 2.77 3.00 -12.71
C ARG A 90 4.00 2.72 -13.59
N ALA A 91 4.50 1.49 -13.60
CA ALA A 91 5.65 1.08 -14.41
C ALA A 91 5.39 1.23 -15.92
N LEU A 92 4.15 0.97 -16.37
CA LEU A 92 3.73 1.18 -17.76
C LEU A 92 3.48 2.67 -18.10
N GLY A 93 3.62 3.58 -17.14
CA GLY A 93 3.40 5.01 -17.32
C GLY A 93 1.93 5.42 -17.45
N TRP A 94 1.01 4.60 -16.96
CA TRP A 94 -0.44 4.84 -17.08
C TRP A 94 -0.96 5.96 -16.18
N CYS A 95 -0.16 6.35 -15.20
CA CYS A 95 -0.44 7.43 -14.26
C CYS A 95 0.27 8.74 -14.63
N ALA A 96 0.88 8.83 -15.82
CA ALA A 96 1.63 10.02 -16.24
C ALA A 96 0.69 11.21 -16.57
N PRO A 97 1.07 12.45 -16.22
CA PRO A 97 0.36 13.66 -16.64
C PRO A 97 0.22 13.72 -18.18
N GLY A 98 -0.85 14.36 -18.67
CA GLY A 98 -1.13 14.46 -20.11
C GLY A 98 -1.53 13.18 -20.86
N LYS A 99 -1.44 11.99 -20.27
CA LYS A 99 -1.80 10.74 -20.98
C LYS A 99 -3.31 10.39 -20.90
N PRO A 100 -3.88 9.72 -21.93
CA PRO A 100 -5.25 9.23 -21.92
C PRO A 100 -5.46 8.17 -20.83
N ARG A 101 -6.73 7.97 -20.42
CA ARG A 101 -7.07 6.93 -19.45
C ARG A 101 -6.79 5.56 -20.06
N TYR A 102 -5.88 4.81 -19.45
CA TYR A 102 -5.60 3.44 -19.85
C TYR A 102 -6.51 2.48 -19.08
N SER A 103 -6.93 1.41 -19.76
CA SER A 103 -7.62 0.28 -19.14
C SER A 103 -6.86 -1.00 -19.44
N ALA A 104 -6.58 -1.80 -18.42
CA ALA A 104 -6.08 -3.18 -18.58
C ALA A 104 -7.20 -4.14 -18.22
N ALA A 105 -7.29 -5.23 -18.98
CA ALA A 105 -7.90 -6.46 -18.49
C ALA A 105 -6.76 -7.39 -18.06
N LEU A 106 -6.68 -7.71 -16.78
CA LEU A 106 -5.76 -8.71 -16.23
C LEU A 106 -6.61 -9.80 -15.61
N SER A 107 -6.47 -11.04 -16.10
CA SER A 107 -7.12 -12.24 -15.55
C SER A 107 -8.62 -12.08 -15.20
N GLY A 108 -9.39 -11.42 -16.07
CA GLY A 108 -10.83 -11.22 -15.89
C GLY A 108 -11.24 -9.97 -15.10
N SER A 109 -10.28 -9.24 -14.52
CA SER A 109 -10.52 -7.96 -13.84
C SER A 109 -10.14 -6.78 -14.74
N ARG A 110 -11.03 -5.79 -14.85
CA ARG A 110 -10.76 -4.54 -15.59
C ARG A 110 -10.32 -3.45 -14.64
N TRP A 111 -9.12 -2.92 -14.84
CA TRP A 111 -8.56 -1.82 -14.08
C TRP A 111 -8.49 -0.56 -14.95
N SER A 112 -8.82 0.58 -14.36
CA SER A 112 -8.67 1.89 -15.01
C SER A 112 -8.13 2.90 -14.01
N THR A 113 -7.26 3.79 -14.46
CA THR A 113 -6.70 4.84 -13.61
C THR A 113 -7.59 6.08 -13.64
N CYS A 114 -7.84 6.65 -12.46
CA CYS A 114 -8.48 7.96 -12.32
C CYS A 114 -7.55 8.89 -11.54
N ARG A 115 -7.47 10.17 -11.96
CA ARG A 115 -6.56 11.14 -11.33
C ARG A 115 -7.02 11.62 -9.97
N ARG A 116 -8.31 11.48 -9.66
CA ARG A 116 -8.90 11.92 -8.40
C ARG A 116 -10.05 11.00 -8.03
N CYS A 117 -10.21 10.76 -6.74
CA CYS A 117 -11.49 10.34 -6.21
C CYS A 117 -12.47 11.49 -6.45
N VAL A 118 -13.45 11.26 -7.32
CA VAL A 118 -14.54 12.21 -7.55
C VAL A 118 -15.67 11.76 -6.64
N PRO A 119 -16.23 12.65 -5.79
CA PRO A 119 -17.40 12.31 -5.01
C PRO A 119 -18.50 11.82 -5.95
N ILE A 120 -19.12 10.68 -5.63
CA ILE A 120 -20.33 10.25 -6.32
C ILE A 120 -21.40 11.29 -5.97
N ARG A 121 -21.66 12.23 -6.89
CA ARG A 121 -22.84 13.09 -6.79
C ARG A 121 -24.05 12.17 -7.00
N ARG A 122 -24.87 12.04 -5.95
CA ARG A 122 -26.21 11.48 -6.09
C ARG A 122 -27.09 12.43 -6.88
#